data_AF-A0A2A4YVS5-F1
#
_entry.id   AF-A0A2A4YVS5-F1
#
_cell.length_a   1.000
_cell.length_b   1.000
_cell.length_c   1.000
_cell.angle_alpha   90.00
_cell.angle_beta   90.00
_cell.angle_gamma   90.00
#
_symmetry.space_group_name_H-M   'P 1'
#
loop_
_entity.id
_entity.type
_entity.pdbx_description
1 polymer ?
#
loop_
_entity_poly.entity_id
_entity_poly.type
_entity_poly.pdbx_seq_one_letter_code
_entity_poly.pdbx_strand_id
1 'polypeptide(L)'
;MSMKQLILGGARSGKSLFAENLALDLHAKNLKNSASANLIYIATSPRIDDEMDERINAHKTRRADVWQTIEQPINVAETLATMSAKSTILIDCLTLWINNLIFKNLNVEQHFDALCQAVVESPANIIMVSNELGMGLVPEDKLSREFRDYQGQLNQLMAQKVDKVAFVVAGLPLWVK
;
A
#
# COMPACT_ATOMS: atom_id res chain seq x y z
N MET A 1 -15.96 -12.22 -5.32
CA MET A 1 -15.21 -11.13 -5.99
C MET A 1 -14.13 -10.67 -5.03
N SER A 2 -12.92 -10.42 -5.51
CA SER A 2 -11.83 -9.93 -4.66
C SER A 2 -12.02 -8.45 -4.36
N MET A 3 -11.77 -8.06 -3.10
CA MET A 3 -11.95 -6.68 -2.63
C MET A 3 -10.64 -5.91 -2.74
N LYS A 4 -10.68 -4.77 -3.44
CA LYS A 4 -9.54 -3.87 -3.67
C LYS A 4 -9.83 -2.53 -3.01
N GLN A 5 -8.90 -2.04 -2.18
CA GLN A 5 -9.11 -0.84 -1.38
C GLN A 5 -7.87 0.05 -1.37
N LEU A 6 -8.09 1.36 -1.43
CA LEU A 6 -7.05 2.38 -1.30
C LEU A 6 -7.28 3.19 -0.02
N ILE A 7 -6.26 3.26 0.82
CA ILE A 7 -6.29 3.97 2.10
C ILE A 7 -5.33 5.15 2.02
N LEU A 8 -5.89 6.35 1.98
CA LEU A 8 -5.21 7.62 1.88
C LEU A 8 -5.16 8.32 3.25
N GLY A 9 -4.25 9.26 3.40
CA GLY A 9 -4.21 10.17 4.56
C GLY A 9 -2.86 10.84 4.74
N GLY A 10 -2.81 11.85 5.60
CA GLY A 10 -1.57 12.53 5.96
C GLY A 10 -0.58 11.65 6.73
N ALA A 11 0.61 12.18 6.99
CA ALA A 11 1.55 11.58 7.92
C ALA A 11 0.91 11.48 9.32
N ARG A 12 1.15 10.35 10.01
CA ARG A 12 0.61 10.08 11.37
C ARG A 12 -0.92 10.18 11.50
N SER A 13 -1.66 10.04 10.40
CA SER A 13 -3.13 10.10 10.44
C SER A 13 -3.80 8.82 10.98
N GLY A 14 -3.05 7.75 11.23
CA GLY A 14 -3.58 6.44 11.65
C GLY A 14 -3.92 5.48 10.50
N LYS A 15 -3.67 5.86 9.23
CA LYS A 15 -4.03 5.05 8.05
C LYS A 15 -3.43 3.64 8.02
N SER A 16 -2.18 3.44 8.46
CA SER A 16 -1.56 2.11 8.47
C SER A 16 -2.23 1.18 9.46
N LEU A 17 -2.56 1.66 10.67
CA LEU A 17 -3.30 0.86 11.66
C LEU A 17 -4.70 0.51 11.15
N PHE A 18 -5.39 1.46 10.53
CA PHE A 18 -6.69 1.22 9.93
C PHE A 18 -6.62 0.16 8.81
N ALA A 19 -5.63 0.26 7.92
CA ALA A 19 -5.42 -0.68 6.83
C ALA A 19 -5.06 -2.10 7.33
N GLU A 20 -4.26 -2.21 8.40
CA GLU A 20 -3.95 -3.49 9.04
C GLU A 20 -5.19 -4.17 9.62
N ASN A 21 -6.02 -3.44 10.35
CA ASN A 21 -7.26 -3.98 10.92
C ASN A 21 -8.21 -4.47 9.81
N LEU A 22 -8.32 -3.70 8.72
CA LEU A 22 -9.12 -4.08 7.55
C LEU A 22 -8.58 -5.36 6.88
N ALA A 23 -7.26 -5.51 6.81
CA ALA A 23 -6.63 -6.72 6.27
C ALA A 23 -6.88 -7.94 7.15
N LEU A 24 -6.79 -7.79 8.47
CA LEU A 24 -7.10 -8.85 9.44
C LEU A 24 -8.57 -9.28 9.32
N ASP A 25 -9.50 -8.33 9.20
CA ASP A 25 -10.94 -8.62 9.04
C ASP A 25 -11.24 -9.38 7.75
N LEU A 26 -10.61 -8.99 6.63
CA LEU A 26 -10.74 -9.70 5.35
C LEU A 26 -10.13 -11.09 5.41
N HIS A 27 -8.96 -11.23 6.04
CA HIS A 27 -8.30 -12.50 6.21
C HIS A 27 -9.11 -13.47 7.07
N ALA A 28 -9.67 -13.00 8.19
CA ALA A 28 -10.55 -13.81 9.03
C ALA A 28 -11.78 -14.33 8.26
N LYS A 29 -12.32 -13.54 7.32
CA LYS A 29 -13.40 -13.98 6.42
C LYS A 29 -12.90 -15.02 5.41
N ASN A 30 -11.70 -14.85 4.85
CA ASN A 30 -11.10 -15.83 3.95
C ASN A 30 -10.80 -17.17 4.65
N LEU A 31 -10.32 -17.15 5.89
CA LEU A 31 -10.04 -18.35 6.69
C LEU A 31 -11.29 -19.23 6.91
N LYS A 32 -12.47 -18.61 7.05
CA LYS A 32 -13.74 -19.36 7.15
C LYS A 32 -14.07 -20.17 5.89
N ASN A 33 -13.60 -19.71 4.73
CA ASN A 33 -13.84 -20.37 3.44
C ASN A 33 -12.67 -21.26 2.99
N SER A 34 -11.46 -21.00 3.48
CA SER A 34 -10.27 -21.79 3.16
C SER A 34 -9.26 -21.74 4.29
N ALA A 35 -8.95 -22.91 4.87
CA ALA A 35 -7.90 -23.08 5.87
C ALA A 35 -6.48 -22.73 5.36
N SER A 36 -6.33 -22.57 4.03
CA SER A 36 -5.09 -22.18 3.36
C SER A 36 -5.05 -20.69 2.96
N ALA A 37 -5.87 -19.84 3.61
CA ALA A 37 -5.82 -18.41 3.39
C ALA A 37 -4.52 -17.82 3.95
N ASN A 38 -3.93 -16.87 3.23
CA ASN A 38 -2.68 -16.22 3.61
C ASN A 38 -2.90 -14.73 3.81
N LEU A 39 -2.22 -14.15 4.79
CA LEU A 39 -2.19 -12.71 5.04
C LEU A 39 -0.78 -12.19 4.79
N ILE A 40 -0.63 -11.33 3.79
CA ILE A 40 0.66 -10.94 3.23
C ILE A 40 0.86 -9.44 3.39
N TYR A 41 2.00 -9.06 3.94
CA TYR A 41 2.46 -7.68 4.01
C TYR A 41 3.54 -7.44 2.97
N ILE A 42 3.29 -6.57 2.00
CA ILE A 42 4.30 -6.13 1.03
C ILE A 42 4.92 -4.84 1.55
N ALA A 43 6.15 -4.95 2.04
CA ALA A 43 6.93 -3.82 2.53
C ALA A 43 7.67 -3.17 1.36
N THR A 44 7.35 -1.91 1.07
CA THR A 44 8.01 -1.15 -0.01
C THR A 44 9.12 -0.23 0.49
N SER A 45 9.20 0.01 1.80
CA SER A 45 10.29 0.79 2.38
C SER A 45 11.60 0.00 2.34
N PRO A 46 12.70 0.55 1.79
CA PRO A 46 14.03 0.04 2.10
C PRO A 46 14.27 0.22 3.60
N ARG A 47 15.12 -0.60 4.24
CA ARG A 47 15.68 -0.29 5.57
C ARG A 47 16.67 0.85 5.42
N ILE A 48 16.36 2.04 5.96
CA ILE A 48 17.17 3.27 5.76
C ILE A 48 17.73 3.82 7.08
N ASP A 49 17.06 3.66 8.24
CA ASP A 49 17.58 4.14 9.53
C ASP A 49 17.06 3.35 10.77
N ASP A 50 17.68 3.62 11.93
CA ASP A 50 17.41 3.00 13.24
C ASP A 50 16.03 3.39 13.83
N GLU A 51 15.49 4.59 13.51
CA GLU A 51 14.14 5.02 13.93
C GLU A 51 13.05 4.21 13.20
N MET A 52 13.36 3.81 11.97
CA MET A 52 12.54 2.95 11.15
C MET A 52 12.64 1.49 11.60
N ASP A 53 13.78 1.05 12.16
CA ASP A 53 13.91 -0.26 12.78
C ASP A 53 13.06 -0.40 14.06
N GLU A 54 12.93 0.65 14.89
CA GLU A 54 11.99 0.65 16.03
C GLU A 54 10.54 0.51 15.57
N ARG A 55 10.14 1.22 14.51
CA ARG A 55 8.80 1.11 13.92
C ARG A 55 8.58 -0.27 13.29
N ILE A 56 9.55 -0.78 12.55
CA ILE A 56 9.52 -2.13 11.97
C ILE A 56 9.40 -3.18 13.08
N ASN A 57 10.10 -3.02 14.20
CA ASN A 57 10.04 -3.94 15.33
C ASN A 57 8.68 -3.90 16.02
N ALA A 58 8.13 -2.71 16.31
CA ALA A 58 6.77 -2.58 16.85
C ALA A 58 5.71 -3.21 15.91
N HIS A 59 5.89 -3.05 14.60
CA HIS A 59 5.03 -3.68 13.59
C HIS A 59 5.24 -5.20 13.51
N LYS A 60 6.48 -5.69 13.54
CA LYS A 60 6.82 -7.13 13.48
C LYS A 60 6.28 -7.86 14.71
N THR A 61 6.42 -7.29 15.91
CA THR A 61 5.87 -7.88 17.15
C THR A 61 4.34 -7.97 17.11
N ARG A 62 3.65 -6.96 16.53
CA ARG A 62 2.19 -7.01 16.32
C ARG A 62 1.75 -8.02 15.24
N ARG A 63 2.63 -8.33 14.28
CA ARG A 63 2.34 -9.14 13.08
C ARG A 63 2.79 -10.61 13.18
N ALA A 64 3.55 -10.95 14.22
CA ALA A 64 4.45 -12.11 14.26
C ALA A 64 3.80 -13.48 14.03
N ASP A 65 2.52 -13.68 14.33
CA ASP A 65 1.92 -15.02 14.26
C ASP A 65 1.09 -15.30 12.98
N VAL A 66 0.72 -14.26 12.22
CA VAL A 66 -0.26 -14.42 11.11
C VAL A 66 0.20 -13.83 9.78
N TRP A 67 1.15 -12.90 9.79
CA TRP A 67 1.57 -12.20 8.58
C TRP A 67 2.80 -12.84 7.95
N GLN A 68 2.72 -13.09 6.64
CA GLN A 68 3.89 -13.28 5.81
C GLN A 68 4.37 -11.93 5.29
N THR A 69 5.59 -11.52 5.61
CA THR A 69 6.17 -10.28 5.07
C THR A 69 7.01 -10.58 3.83
N ILE A 70 6.82 -9.79 2.77
CA ILE A 70 7.61 -9.83 1.53
C ILE A 70 8.16 -8.42 1.29
N GLU A 71 9.47 -8.28 1.23
CA GLU A 71 10.12 -7.00 0.94
C GLU A 71 10.18 -6.80 -0.59
N GLN A 72 9.47 -5.79 -1.08
CA GLN A 72 9.44 -5.45 -2.51
C GLN A 72 9.50 -3.95 -2.71
N PRO A 73 10.71 -3.36 -2.73
CA PRO A 73 10.86 -1.93 -2.92
C PRO A 73 10.52 -1.47 -4.34
N ILE A 74 10.46 -2.38 -5.31
CA ILE A 74 10.24 -2.06 -6.74
C ILE A 74 9.25 -3.03 -7.39
N ASN A 75 9.47 -4.34 -7.30
CA ASN A 75 8.76 -5.35 -8.09
C ASN A 75 7.42 -5.78 -7.46
N VAL A 76 6.62 -4.79 -7.03
CA VAL A 76 5.31 -5.03 -6.41
C VAL A 76 4.35 -5.69 -7.39
N ALA A 77 4.32 -5.23 -8.65
CA ALA A 77 3.44 -5.78 -9.68
C ALA A 77 3.72 -7.27 -9.96
N GLU A 78 4.99 -7.65 -10.10
CA GLU A 78 5.41 -9.05 -10.28
C GLU A 78 4.97 -9.91 -9.09
N THR A 79 5.12 -9.38 -7.87
CA THR A 79 4.70 -10.09 -6.66
C THR A 79 3.20 -10.31 -6.66
N LEU A 80 2.40 -9.31 -7.00
CA LEU A 80 0.93 -9.42 -7.08
C LEU A 80 0.48 -10.46 -8.12
N ALA A 81 1.19 -10.59 -9.24
CA ALA A 81 0.88 -11.57 -10.29
C ALA A 81 1.01 -13.03 -9.80
N THR A 82 1.83 -13.28 -8.78
CA THR A 82 1.99 -14.63 -8.19
C THR A 82 0.94 -14.97 -7.13
N MET A 83 0.04 -14.05 -6.79
CA MET A 83 -0.87 -14.18 -5.66
C MET A 83 -2.16 -14.89 -6.03
N SER A 84 -2.60 -15.78 -5.13
CA SER A 84 -3.83 -16.55 -5.33
C SER A 84 -5.07 -15.83 -4.79
N ALA A 85 -6.26 -16.32 -5.16
CA ALA A 85 -7.54 -15.83 -4.64
C ALA A 85 -7.70 -15.95 -3.12
N LYS A 86 -6.85 -16.76 -2.47
CA LYS A 86 -6.86 -17.00 -1.02
C LYS A 86 -6.06 -15.95 -0.25
N SER A 87 -5.29 -15.13 -0.95
CA SER A 87 -4.43 -14.13 -0.34
C SER A 87 -5.22 -12.86 0.04
N THR A 88 -4.89 -12.31 1.20
CA THR A 88 -5.20 -10.91 1.57
C THR A 88 -3.89 -10.16 1.69
N ILE A 89 -3.75 -9.07 0.97
CA ILE A 89 -2.48 -8.37 0.78
C ILE A 89 -2.62 -6.95 1.30
N LEU A 90 -1.66 -6.51 2.11
CA LEU A 90 -1.47 -5.12 2.50
C LEU A 90 -0.17 -4.61 1.89
N ILE A 91 -0.24 -3.56 1.08
CA ILE A 91 0.91 -2.83 0.55
C ILE A 91 1.06 -1.54 1.35
N ASP A 92 2.16 -1.38 2.10
CA ASP A 92 2.46 -0.16 2.87
C ASP A 92 3.93 0.24 2.62
N CYS A 93 4.20 1.32 1.88
CA CYS A 93 3.24 2.17 1.16
C CYS A 93 3.65 2.51 -0.27
N LEU A 94 2.65 2.87 -1.07
CA LEU A 94 2.85 3.35 -2.44
C LEU A 94 3.72 4.61 -2.49
N THR A 95 3.72 5.42 -1.43
CA THR A 95 4.54 6.63 -1.34
C THR A 95 6.03 6.35 -1.33
N LEU A 96 6.47 5.39 -0.49
CA LEU A 96 7.88 5.00 -0.47
C LEU A 96 8.27 4.18 -1.70
N TRP A 97 7.31 3.44 -2.28
CA TRP A 97 7.52 2.76 -3.55
C TRP A 97 7.85 3.75 -4.67
N ILE A 98 7.07 4.83 -4.83
CA ILE A 98 7.38 5.90 -5.81
C ILE A 98 8.77 6.48 -5.55
N ASN A 99 9.11 6.78 -4.29
CA ASN A 99 10.43 7.32 -3.94
C ASN A 99 11.56 6.39 -4.40
N ASN A 100 11.41 5.08 -4.24
CA ASN A 100 12.39 4.10 -4.71
C ASN A 100 12.55 4.11 -6.23
N LEU A 101 11.45 4.22 -6.98
CA LEU A 101 11.49 4.28 -8.44
C LEU A 101 12.27 5.51 -8.92
N ILE A 102 11.97 6.67 -8.35
CA ILE A 102 12.65 7.93 -8.67
C ILE A 102 14.13 7.84 -8.31
N PHE A 103 14.46 7.37 -7.09
CA PHE A 103 15.85 7.27 -6.65
C PHE A 103 16.70 6.32 -7.51
N LYS A 104 16.08 5.24 -8.03
CA LYS A 104 16.74 4.31 -8.96
C LYS A 104 16.70 4.76 -10.41
N ASN A 105 16.21 5.96 -10.72
CA ASN A 105 16.06 6.51 -12.07
C ASN A 105 15.28 5.57 -13.00
N LEU A 106 14.22 4.93 -12.48
CA LEU A 106 13.35 4.05 -13.26
C LEU A 106 12.23 4.85 -13.94
N ASN A 107 11.66 4.27 -15.00
CA ASN A 107 10.48 4.83 -15.65
C ASN A 107 9.24 4.67 -14.76
N VAL A 108 8.85 5.73 -14.06
CA VAL A 108 7.74 5.74 -13.09
C VAL A 108 6.42 5.37 -13.76
N GLU A 109 6.12 5.93 -14.93
CA GLU A 109 4.85 5.71 -15.64
C GLU A 109 4.68 4.24 -16.04
N GLN A 110 5.74 3.61 -16.57
CA GLN A 110 5.72 2.18 -16.89
C GLN A 110 5.42 1.32 -15.65
N HIS A 111 5.95 1.68 -14.49
CA HIS A 111 5.68 0.96 -13.25
C HIS A 111 4.25 1.21 -12.75
N PHE A 112 3.70 2.41 -12.96
CA PHE A 112 2.31 2.72 -12.63
C PHE A 112 1.35 1.85 -13.45
N ASP A 113 1.58 1.74 -14.76
CA ASP A 113 0.78 0.89 -15.64
C ASP A 113 0.84 -0.58 -15.21
N ALA A 114 2.05 -1.09 -14.94
CA ALA A 114 2.25 -2.46 -14.48
C ALA A 114 1.54 -2.73 -13.14
N LEU A 115 1.63 -1.79 -12.18
CA LEU A 115 0.93 -1.92 -10.89
C LEU A 115 -0.60 -1.85 -11.07
N CYS A 116 -1.10 -0.94 -11.90
CA CYS A 116 -2.53 -0.85 -12.22
C CYS A 116 -3.05 -2.17 -12.79
N GLN A 117 -2.35 -2.72 -13.77
CA GLN A 117 -2.71 -3.98 -14.40
C GLN A 117 -2.71 -5.13 -13.39
N ALA A 118 -1.62 -5.27 -12.62
CA ALA A 118 -1.49 -6.32 -11.62
C ALA A 118 -2.58 -6.22 -10.53
N VAL A 119 -2.93 -5.01 -10.07
CA VAL A 119 -4.02 -4.82 -9.11
C VAL A 119 -5.35 -5.26 -9.71
N VAL A 120 -5.67 -4.87 -10.94
CA VAL A 120 -6.94 -5.22 -11.60
C VAL A 120 -7.07 -6.73 -11.81
N GLU A 121 -6.03 -7.36 -12.33
CA GLU A 121 -6.01 -8.78 -12.68
C GLU A 121 -5.91 -9.69 -11.45
N SER A 122 -5.41 -9.18 -10.32
CA SER A 122 -5.20 -10.02 -9.14
C SER A 122 -6.52 -10.59 -8.58
N PRO A 123 -6.55 -11.91 -8.34
CA PRO A 123 -7.69 -12.54 -7.68
C PRO A 123 -7.66 -12.35 -6.15
N ALA A 124 -6.60 -11.78 -5.58
CA ALA A 124 -6.44 -11.56 -4.14
C ALA A 124 -7.21 -10.33 -3.65
N ASN A 125 -7.53 -10.30 -2.36
CA ASN A 125 -7.93 -9.05 -1.70
C ASN A 125 -6.68 -8.16 -1.56
N ILE A 126 -6.78 -6.88 -1.92
CA ILE A 126 -5.65 -5.95 -1.92
C ILE A 126 -6.04 -4.67 -1.18
N ILE A 127 -5.25 -4.31 -0.18
CA ILE A 127 -5.33 -3.03 0.52
C ILE A 127 -4.01 -2.29 0.27
N MET A 128 -4.11 -1.06 -0.22
CA MET A 128 -2.95 -0.21 -0.50
C MET A 128 -2.97 1.02 0.40
N VAL A 129 -1.85 1.31 1.04
CA VAL A 129 -1.66 2.54 1.82
C VAL A 129 -0.87 3.53 0.99
N SER A 130 -1.34 4.78 0.99
CA SER A 130 -0.65 5.88 0.33
C SER A 130 -0.83 7.19 1.09
N ASN A 131 0.15 8.08 1.03
CA ASN A 131 0.05 9.41 1.61
C ASN A 131 -0.74 10.34 0.68
N GLU A 132 -1.46 11.28 1.28
CA GLU A 132 -1.94 12.48 0.60
C GLU A 132 -0.97 13.64 0.87
N LEU A 133 -0.32 14.14 -0.17
CA LEU A 133 0.71 15.19 -0.11
C LEU A 133 0.28 16.49 -0.83
N GLY A 134 -0.85 16.46 -1.55
CA GLY A 134 -1.34 17.53 -2.41
C GLY A 134 -1.92 18.73 -1.66
N MET A 135 -2.26 18.58 -0.37
CA MET A 135 -2.98 19.59 0.42
C MET A 135 -2.09 20.68 1.07
N GLY A 136 -0.78 20.66 0.79
CA GLY A 136 0.19 21.63 1.30
C GLY A 136 0.64 22.65 0.26
N LEU A 137 1.69 23.39 0.59
CA LEU A 137 2.38 24.29 -0.35
C LEU A 137 3.11 23.49 -1.44
N VAL A 138 3.35 24.15 -2.57
CA VAL A 138 4.18 23.60 -3.64
C VAL A 138 5.66 23.64 -3.19
N PRO A 139 6.39 22.52 -3.24
CA PRO A 139 7.81 22.50 -2.88
C PRO A 139 8.66 23.42 -3.76
N GLU A 140 9.73 24.00 -3.19
CA GLU A 140 10.67 24.85 -3.92
C GLU A 140 11.62 24.07 -4.83
N ASP A 141 11.98 22.85 -4.43
CA ASP A 141 12.88 22.01 -5.20
C ASP A 141 12.12 21.18 -6.25
N LYS A 142 12.76 20.95 -7.40
CA LYS A 142 12.15 20.26 -8.54
C LYS A 142 11.77 18.81 -8.21
N LEU A 143 12.64 18.11 -7.46
CA LEU A 143 12.48 16.69 -7.17
C LEU A 143 11.25 16.44 -6.28
N SER A 144 11.05 17.25 -5.24
CA SER A 144 9.90 17.17 -4.36
C SER A 144 8.59 17.55 -5.06
N ARG A 145 8.61 18.50 -6.01
CA ARG A 145 7.43 18.78 -6.86
C ARG A 145 7.08 17.57 -7.70
N GLU A 146 8.05 17.02 -8.40
CA GLU A 146 7.86 15.84 -9.25
C GLU A 146 7.36 14.62 -8.44
N PHE A 147 7.95 14.38 -7.26
CA PHE A 147 7.49 13.34 -6.34
C PHE A 147 6.03 13.55 -5.89
N ARG A 148 5.67 14.77 -5.50
CA ARG A 148 4.30 15.14 -5.11
C ARG A 148 3.32 14.92 -6.26
N ASP A 149 3.71 15.28 -7.49
CA ASP A 149 2.87 15.13 -8.67
C ASP A 149 2.66 13.65 -9.02
N TYR A 150 3.72 12.83 -9.05
CA TYR A 150 3.61 11.38 -9.23
C TYR A 150 2.75 10.72 -8.14
N GLN A 151 2.89 11.16 -6.90
CA GLN A 151 2.06 10.65 -5.80
C GLN A 151 0.57 10.93 -6.03
N GLY A 152 0.22 12.16 -6.44
CA GLY A 152 -1.15 12.53 -6.77
C GLY A 152 -1.69 11.77 -7.98
N GLN A 153 -0.86 11.56 -9.01
CA GLN A 153 -1.22 10.77 -10.19
C GLN A 153 -1.50 9.31 -9.84
N LEU A 154 -0.62 8.64 -9.08
CA LEU A 154 -0.83 7.25 -8.68
C LEU A 154 -2.08 7.08 -7.81
N ASN A 155 -2.32 8.01 -6.87
CA ASN A 155 -3.52 7.98 -6.03
C ASN A 155 -4.80 8.02 -6.88
N GLN A 156 -4.83 8.88 -7.91
CA GLN A 156 -5.96 8.98 -8.83
C GLN A 156 -6.13 7.71 -9.67
N LEU A 157 -5.04 7.19 -10.24
CA LEU A 157 -5.06 5.95 -11.03
C LEU A 157 -5.59 4.79 -10.18
N MET A 158 -5.05 4.59 -8.98
CA MET A 158 -5.50 3.53 -8.06
C MET A 158 -6.96 3.71 -7.66
N ALA A 159 -7.39 4.93 -7.30
CA ALA A 159 -8.77 5.22 -6.90
C ALA A 159 -9.80 4.82 -7.98
N GLN A 160 -9.43 4.92 -9.26
CA GLN A 160 -10.28 4.47 -10.37
C GLN A 160 -10.36 2.93 -10.46
N LYS A 161 -9.31 2.20 -10.07
CA LYS A 161 -9.21 0.73 -10.21
C LYS A 161 -9.67 -0.07 -8.98
N VAL A 162 -9.83 0.56 -7.82
CA VAL A 162 -10.23 -0.11 -6.57
C VAL A 162 -11.74 -0.02 -6.31
N ASP A 163 -12.28 -0.89 -5.46
CA ASP A 163 -13.70 -0.88 -5.11
C ASP A 163 -14.03 0.22 -4.08
N LYS A 164 -13.12 0.47 -3.13
CA LYS A 164 -13.31 1.44 -2.06
C LYS A 164 -12.11 2.33 -1.84
N VAL A 165 -12.37 3.57 -1.44
CA VAL A 165 -11.32 4.54 -1.08
C VAL A 165 -11.67 5.18 0.25
N ALA A 166 -10.73 5.14 1.20
CA ALA A 166 -10.85 5.83 2.48
C ALA A 166 -9.80 6.93 2.59
N PHE A 167 -10.19 8.09 3.11
CA PHE A 167 -9.27 9.13 3.58
C PHE A 167 -9.28 9.14 5.11
N VAL A 168 -8.13 8.88 5.73
CA VAL A 168 -8.03 8.75 7.19
C VAL A 168 -7.48 10.03 7.80
N VAL A 169 -8.20 10.58 8.78
CA VAL A 169 -7.86 11.79 9.54
C VAL A 169 -8.01 11.50 11.03
N ALA A 170 -6.96 11.75 11.82
CA ALA A 170 -6.95 11.52 13.26
C ALA A 170 -7.45 10.11 13.68
N GLY A 171 -7.10 9.08 12.90
CA GLY A 171 -7.51 7.69 13.09
C GLY A 171 -8.90 7.35 12.57
N LEU A 172 -9.66 8.33 12.07
CA LEU A 172 -11.03 8.16 11.60
C LEU A 172 -11.07 8.04 10.07
N PRO A 173 -11.63 6.95 9.52
CA PRO A 173 -11.77 6.79 8.08
C PRO A 173 -13.01 7.53 7.56
N LEU A 174 -12.82 8.33 6.51
CA LEU A 174 -13.89 8.84 5.65
C LEU A 174 -13.89 8.06 4.33
N TRP A 175 -14.93 7.25 4.09
CA TRP A 175 -15.08 6.56 2.81
C TRP A 175 -15.56 7.54 1.74
N VAL A 176 -14.78 7.70 0.69
CA VAL A 176 -15.04 8.61 -0.45
C VAL A 176 -15.40 7.85 -1.74
N LYS A 177 -15.27 6.52 -1.72
CA LYS A 177 -15.76 5.55 -2.70
C LYS A 177 -16.13 4.26 -1.99
#